data_AF-A0A951FFP1-F1
#
_entry.id   AF-A0A951FFP1-F1
#
_cell.length_a   1.000
_cell.length_b   1.000
_cell.length_c   1.000
_cell.angle_alpha   90.00
_cell.angle_beta   90.00
_cell.angle_gamma   90.00
#
_symmetry.space_group_name_H-M   'P 1'
#
loop_
_entity.id
_entity.type
_entity.pdbx_description
1 polymer ?
#
loop_
_entity_poly.entity_id
_entity_poly.type
_entity_poly.pdbx_seq_one_letter_code
_entity_poly.pdbx_strand_id
1 'polypeptide(L)'
;MATTIPPAVQPILDEYISLVNHALPGLLDGLYLHGSIALDAFTPGLSDIDAITLTSRRCRPDDIAALQSIHQTLAQRYPTPQWEGSYLQWQDLGGSEATIPPHPHIHDGTVYANGHHDINGVTWWILKHRGIAVIGPPPEQLDLEVDLDQLIADMHHNMQTYWARFTTDPRRIAWLFSDFGIQWTVLGVLRQLYTFREHAITSKIGAGHYALKHVPTRWHRLIQEAINIRDGGHASLYRSRVMRAIEAWNFLKLIISTCNTDAAKQQMQAE
;
A
#
# COMPACT_ATOMS: atom_id res chain seq x y z
N MET A 1 18.81 -9.61 1.92
CA MET A 1 19.08 -9.31 0.50
C MET A 1 18.67 -7.86 0.29
N ALA A 2 19.47 -7.06 -0.40
CA ALA A 2 19.09 -5.68 -0.72
C ALA A 2 17.93 -5.72 -1.72
N THR A 3 16.83 -5.03 -1.44
CA THR A 3 15.70 -4.91 -2.38
C THR A 3 16.17 -4.13 -3.60
N THR A 4 15.94 -4.67 -4.80
CA THR A 4 16.34 -4.02 -6.06
C THR A 4 15.13 -3.40 -6.74
N ILE A 5 15.31 -2.22 -7.32
CA ILE A 5 14.28 -1.58 -8.14
C ILE A 5 13.97 -2.48 -9.36
N PRO A 6 12.70 -2.83 -9.62
CA PRO A 6 12.35 -3.64 -10.78
C PRO A 6 12.82 -3.00 -12.09
N PRO A 7 13.35 -3.78 -13.06
CA PRO A 7 13.84 -3.22 -14.33
C PRO A 7 12.80 -2.42 -15.12
N ALA A 8 11.51 -2.76 -14.96
CA ALA A 8 10.41 -2.03 -15.61
C ALA A 8 10.14 -0.66 -14.97
N VAL A 9 10.61 -0.42 -13.74
CA VAL A 9 10.40 0.82 -12.98
C VAL A 9 11.57 1.78 -13.17
N GLN A 10 12.80 1.29 -13.30
CA GLN A 10 14.01 2.12 -13.39
C GLN A 10 13.92 3.24 -14.46
N PRO A 11 13.49 2.98 -15.72
CA PRO A 11 13.40 4.04 -16.74
C PRO A 11 12.41 5.15 -16.38
N ILE A 12 11.33 4.80 -15.67
CA ILE A 12 10.29 5.74 -15.23
C ILE A 12 10.85 6.67 -14.16
N LEU A 13 11.62 6.13 -13.21
CA LEU A 13 12.29 6.92 -12.17
C LEU A 13 13.33 7.85 -12.78
N ASP A 14 14.19 7.35 -13.67
CA ASP A 14 15.24 8.15 -14.32
C ASP A 14 14.62 9.32 -15.09
N GLU A 15 13.53 9.05 -15.81
CA GLU A 15 12.81 10.08 -16.55
C GLU A 15 12.10 11.08 -15.64
N TYR A 16 11.44 10.61 -14.58
CA TYR A 16 10.83 11.48 -13.56
C TYR A 16 11.87 12.44 -12.97
N ILE A 17 13.01 11.91 -12.53
CA ILE A 17 14.10 12.70 -11.94
C ILE A 17 14.62 13.73 -12.95
N SER A 18 14.82 13.32 -14.20
CA SER A 18 15.26 14.23 -15.27
C SER A 18 14.26 15.36 -15.52
N LEU A 19 12.97 15.04 -15.59
CA LEU A 19 11.90 16.02 -15.84
C LEU A 19 11.75 17.00 -14.68
N VAL A 20 11.78 16.51 -13.43
CA VAL A 20 11.71 17.36 -12.24
C VAL A 20 12.92 18.28 -12.16
N ASN A 21 14.14 17.76 -12.35
CA ASN A 21 15.36 18.58 -12.30
C ASN A 21 15.40 19.65 -13.40
N HIS A 22 14.82 19.37 -14.57
CA HIS A 22 14.74 20.34 -15.66
C HIS A 22 13.70 21.43 -15.40
N ALA A 23 12.49 21.04 -14.98
CA ALA A 23 11.38 21.99 -14.80
C ALA A 23 11.43 22.74 -13.47
N LEU A 24 11.95 22.10 -12.41
CA LEU A 24 11.92 22.55 -11.03
C LEU A 24 13.31 22.39 -10.38
N PRO A 25 14.35 23.07 -10.90
CA PRO A 25 15.72 22.88 -10.44
C PRO A 25 15.85 23.21 -8.94
N GLY A 26 16.45 22.29 -8.19
CA GLY A 26 16.65 22.41 -6.75
C GLY A 26 15.40 22.17 -5.89
N LEU A 27 14.29 21.71 -6.49
CA LEU A 27 13.12 21.32 -5.70
C LEU A 27 13.27 19.92 -5.09
N LEU A 28 13.86 18.97 -5.80
CA LEU A 28 13.95 17.56 -5.41
C LEU A 28 15.11 17.31 -4.44
N ASP A 29 14.79 17.08 -3.16
CA ASP A 29 15.77 16.78 -2.10
C ASP A 29 15.89 15.28 -1.82
N GLY A 30 14.82 14.52 -2.08
CA GLY A 30 14.79 13.09 -1.83
C GLY A 30 13.69 12.38 -2.60
N LEU A 31 13.92 11.11 -2.89
CA LEU A 31 12.96 10.24 -3.57
C LEU A 31 13.11 8.84 -2.99
N TYR A 32 12.02 8.35 -2.40
CA TYR A 32 11.98 7.06 -1.72
C TYR A 32 10.83 6.23 -2.24
N LEU A 33 11.10 4.94 -2.47
CA LEU A 33 10.07 3.97 -2.83
C LEU A 33 9.65 3.18 -1.60
N HIS A 34 8.34 2.96 -1.49
CA HIS A 34 7.75 2.07 -0.49
C HIS A 34 6.84 1.04 -1.16
N GLY A 35 5.85 0.55 -0.42
CA GLY A 35 4.80 -0.32 -0.93
C GLY A 35 5.33 -1.60 -1.59
N SER A 36 4.76 -1.98 -2.73
CA SER A 36 5.02 -3.30 -3.31
C SER A 36 6.45 -3.48 -3.84
N ILE A 37 7.09 -2.40 -4.28
CA ILE A 37 8.48 -2.41 -4.74
C ILE A 37 9.42 -2.68 -3.56
N ALA A 38 9.27 -1.93 -2.46
CA ALA A 38 10.05 -2.10 -1.24
C ALA A 38 9.89 -3.49 -0.58
N LEU A 39 8.72 -4.10 -0.76
CA LEU A 39 8.40 -5.44 -0.24
C LEU A 39 8.81 -6.60 -1.17
N ASP A 40 9.58 -6.34 -2.24
CA ASP A 40 9.98 -7.32 -3.25
C ASP A 40 8.77 -8.10 -3.83
N ALA A 41 7.68 -7.36 -4.06
CA ALA A 41 6.38 -7.92 -4.44
C ALA A 41 5.71 -7.09 -5.55
N PHE A 42 6.52 -6.42 -6.38
CA PHE A 42 6.05 -5.69 -7.53
C PHE A 42 5.52 -6.66 -8.60
N THR A 43 4.28 -6.45 -9.02
CA THR A 43 3.64 -7.25 -10.08
C THR A 43 3.30 -6.34 -11.26
N PRO A 44 3.94 -6.51 -12.44
CA PRO A 44 3.63 -5.72 -13.63
C PRO A 44 2.13 -5.74 -13.95
N GLY A 45 1.56 -4.56 -14.20
CA GLY A 45 0.12 -4.38 -14.50
C GLY A 45 -0.83 -4.43 -13.30
N LEU A 46 -0.33 -4.71 -12.08
CA LEU A 46 -1.13 -4.77 -10.85
C LEU A 46 -0.55 -4.01 -9.66
N SER A 47 0.70 -3.57 -9.78
CA SER A 47 1.41 -2.76 -8.80
C SER A 47 1.65 -1.38 -9.36
N ASP A 48 1.59 -0.41 -8.47
CA ASP A 48 1.90 0.99 -8.73
C ASP A 48 3.34 1.28 -8.25
N ILE A 49 3.84 2.47 -8.57
CA ILE A 49 5.06 3.05 -8.01
C ILE A 49 4.64 3.89 -6.82
N ASP A 50 4.77 3.33 -5.62
CA ASP A 50 4.47 4.01 -4.36
C ASP A 50 5.70 4.84 -3.93
N ALA A 51 5.60 6.18 -3.95
CA ALA A 51 6.74 7.07 -3.73
C ALA A 51 6.48 8.20 -2.70
N ILE A 52 7.49 8.46 -1.86
CA ILE A 52 7.58 9.69 -1.07
C ILE A 52 8.64 10.58 -1.71
N THR A 53 8.20 11.75 -2.18
CA THR A 53 9.07 12.76 -2.78
C THR A 53 9.31 13.86 -1.75
N LEU A 54 10.57 14.10 -1.40
CA LEU A 54 10.95 15.17 -0.50
C LEU A 54 11.37 16.40 -1.30
N THR A 55 10.74 17.52 -0.98
CA THR A 55 10.98 18.81 -1.62
C THR A 55 11.73 19.75 -0.69
N SER A 56 12.62 20.58 -1.24
CA SER A 56 13.41 21.57 -0.49
C SER A 56 12.56 22.65 0.18
N ARG A 57 11.35 22.87 -0.34
CA ARG A 57 10.35 23.82 0.15
C ARG A 57 8.95 23.31 -0.16
N ARG A 58 7.94 23.87 0.50
CA ARG A 58 6.54 23.68 0.09
C ARG A 58 6.35 24.08 -1.38
N CYS A 59 5.61 23.26 -2.11
CA CYS A 59 5.27 23.55 -3.50
C CYS A 59 4.36 24.77 -3.59
N ARG A 60 4.65 25.62 -4.56
CA ARG A 60 3.87 26.77 -4.99
C ARG A 60 2.92 26.33 -6.12
N PRO A 61 1.92 27.15 -6.47
CA PRO A 61 1.02 26.85 -7.59
C PRO A 61 1.75 26.52 -8.90
N ASP A 62 2.83 27.23 -9.22
CA ASP A 62 3.62 26.98 -10.43
C ASP A 62 4.36 25.64 -10.38
N ASP A 63 4.83 25.22 -9.20
CA ASP A 63 5.45 23.89 -9.05
C ASP A 63 4.41 22.80 -9.27
N ILE A 64 3.19 22.98 -8.74
CA ILE A 64 2.09 22.02 -8.90
C ILE A 64 1.71 21.87 -10.37
N ALA A 65 1.63 22.98 -11.11
CA ALA A 65 1.36 22.96 -12.56
C ALA A 65 2.47 22.24 -13.35
N ALA A 66 3.73 22.43 -12.96
CA ALA A 66 4.85 21.69 -13.54
C ALA A 66 4.78 20.19 -13.20
N LEU A 67 4.52 19.83 -11.94
CA LEU A 67 4.35 18.43 -11.51
C LEU A 67 3.19 17.75 -12.24
N GLN A 68 2.08 18.45 -12.48
CA GLN A 68 0.97 17.98 -13.32
C GLN A 68 1.46 17.64 -14.74
N SER A 69 2.21 18.54 -15.37
CA SER A 69 2.74 18.34 -16.73
C SER A 69 3.73 17.17 -16.80
N ILE A 70 4.58 17.02 -15.78
CA ILE A 70 5.53 15.91 -15.65
C ILE A 70 4.80 14.58 -15.55
N HIS A 71 3.81 14.47 -14.65
CA HIS A 71 3.04 13.25 -14.47
C HIS A 71 2.18 12.90 -15.68
N GLN A 72 1.63 13.88 -16.38
CA GLN A 72 0.97 13.64 -17.67
C GLN A 72 1.94 13.09 -18.72
N THR A 73 3.16 13.62 -18.79
CA THR A 73 4.20 13.11 -19.70
C THR A 73 4.56 11.66 -19.38
N LEU A 74 4.74 11.35 -18.09
CA LEU A 74 5.05 9.99 -17.65
C LEU A 74 3.89 9.04 -17.94
N ALA A 75 2.64 9.40 -17.64
CA ALA A 75 1.48 8.57 -17.90
C ALA A 75 1.26 8.30 -19.40
N GLN A 76 1.61 9.25 -20.27
CA GLN A 76 1.55 9.06 -21.72
C GLN A 76 2.61 8.08 -22.24
N ARG A 77 3.83 8.11 -21.68
CA ARG A 77 4.96 7.27 -22.11
C ARG A 77 4.94 5.89 -21.44
N TYR A 78 4.47 5.85 -20.20
CA TYR A 78 4.39 4.67 -19.34
C TYR A 78 2.98 4.59 -18.73
N PRO A 79 2.00 4.05 -19.46
CA PRO A 79 0.64 3.90 -18.92
C PRO A 79 0.55 2.99 -17.69
N THR A 80 1.53 2.09 -17.51
CA THR A 80 1.66 1.21 -16.35
C THR A 80 3.15 0.96 -16.03
N PRO A 81 3.56 0.84 -14.76
CA PRO A 81 2.77 1.04 -13.54
C PRO A 81 2.35 2.51 -13.34
N GLN A 82 1.27 2.76 -12.61
CA GLN A 82 0.86 4.12 -12.25
C GLN A 82 1.75 4.67 -11.14
N TRP A 83 1.84 6.00 -11.02
CA TRP A 83 2.57 6.65 -9.95
C TRP A 83 1.61 7.11 -8.86
N GLU A 84 1.89 6.69 -7.62
CA GLU A 84 1.18 7.09 -6.40
C GLU A 84 2.18 7.73 -5.45
N GLY A 85 1.79 8.82 -4.78
CA GLY A 85 2.72 9.41 -3.82
C GLY A 85 2.47 10.84 -3.41
N SER A 86 3.29 11.27 -2.45
CA SER A 86 3.15 12.55 -1.76
C SER A 86 4.41 13.39 -1.84
N TYR A 87 4.21 14.72 -1.92
CA TYR A 87 5.28 15.72 -1.96
C TYR A 87 5.38 16.40 -0.59
N LEU A 88 6.41 16.03 0.16
CA LEU A 88 6.59 16.40 1.57
C LEU A 88 7.91 17.15 1.78
N GLN A 89 8.10 17.78 2.93
CA GLN A 89 9.41 18.22 3.40
C GLN A 89 9.96 17.21 4.42
N TRP A 90 11.27 17.26 4.70
CA TRP A 90 11.93 16.41 5.69
C TRP A 90 11.22 16.39 7.06
N GLN A 91 10.76 17.56 7.52
CA GLN A 91 10.05 17.73 8.78
C GLN A 91 8.66 17.06 8.85
N ASP A 92 8.12 16.58 7.73
CA ASP A 92 6.83 15.89 7.69
C ASP A 92 6.96 14.37 7.77
N LEU A 93 8.18 13.82 7.65
CA LEU A 93 8.40 12.39 7.71
C LEU A 93 7.84 11.82 9.02
N GLY A 94 7.08 10.74 8.93
CA GLY A 94 6.46 10.10 10.09
C GLY A 94 5.17 10.74 10.58
N GLY A 95 4.79 11.90 10.06
CA GLY A 95 3.54 12.57 10.46
C GLY A 95 2.28 11.92 9.87
N SER A 96 1.13 12.38 10.35
CA SER A 96 -0.21 11.95 9.92
C SER A 96 -1.02 13.14 9.38
N GLU A 97 -2.24 12.90 8.91
CA GLU A 97 -3.17 13.96 8.50
C GLU A 97 -3.42 15.00 9.60
N ALA A 98 -3.29 14.60 10.87
CA ALA A 98 -3.49 15.48 12.03
C ALA A 98 -2.28 16.39 12.31
N THR A 99 -1.08 16.01 11.86
CA THR A 99 0.18 16.72 12.18
C THR A 99 0.81 17.40 10.98
N ILE A 100 0.56 16.90 9.77
CA ILE A 100 1.10 17.44 8.52
C ILE A 100 0.04 18.32 7.85
N PRO A 101 0.37 19.55 7.42
CA PRO A 101 -0.55 20.35 6.63
C PRO A 101 -0.91 19.64 5.31
N PRO A 102 -2.09 19.92 4.73
CA PRO A 102 -2.41 19.49 3.38
C PRO A 102 -1.30 19.83 2.39
N HIS A 103 -0.98 18.89 1.50
CA HIS A 103 0.16 18.94 0.60
C HIS A 103 -0.20 18.40 -0.80
N PRO A 104 0.64 18.67 -1.81
CA PRO A 104 0.44 18.07 -3.12
C PRO A 104 0.69 16.57 -3.08
N HIS A 105 -0.11 15.83 -3.82
CA HIS A 105 0.03 14.40 -4.00
C HIS A 105 -0.51 13.97 -5.35
N ILE A 106 -0.11 12.80 -5.80
CA ILE A 106 -0.67 12.13 -6.97
C ILE A 106 -1.40 10.88 -6.53
N HIS A 107 -2.62 10.74 -7.04
CA HIS A 107 -3.47 9.57 -6.82
C HIS A 107 -4.33 9.31 -8.06
N ASP A 108 -4.41 8.06 -8.50
CA ASP A 108 -5.15 7.62 -9.69
C ASP A 108 -4.79 8.49 -10.93
N GLY A 109 -3.49 8.75 -11.11
CA GLY A 109 -2.95 9.53 -12.22
C GLY A 109 -3.26 11.04 -12.17
N THR A 110 -3.88 11.54 -11.10
CA THR A 110 -4.23 12.96 -10.94
C THR A 110 -3.38 13.60 -9.85
N VAL A 111 -2.71 14.71 -10.18
CA VAL A 111 -2.00 15.53 -9.19
C VAL A 111 -2.97 16.51 -8.55
N TYR A 112 -3.16 16.37 -7.23
CA TYR A 112 -3.93 17.26 -6.40
C TYR A 112 -3.02 18.29 -5.74
N ALA A 113 -3.43 19.56 -5.76
CA ALA A 113 -2.67 20.66 -5.19
C ALA A 113 -2.63 20.65 -3.65
N ASN A 114 -3.66 20.08 -3.03
CA ASN A 114 -3.90 20.21 -1.59
C ASN A 114 -4.75 19.03 -1.09
N GLY A 115 -4.23 18.29 -0.12
CA GLY A 115 -4.92 17.22 0.58
C GLY A 115 -3.92 16.32 1.30
N HIS A 116 -4.29 15.07 1.53
CA HIS A 116 -3.42 14.07 2.13
C HIS A 116 -3.57 12.77 1.37
N HIS A 117 -2.45 12.09 1.18
CA HIS A 117 -2.42 10.80 0.51
C HIS A 117 -1.22 9.99 1.01
N ASP A 118 -1.40 8.68 1.18
CA ASP A 118 -0.35 7.72 1.52
C ASP A 118 0.57 8.06 2.70
N ILE A 119 0.13 8.93 3.61
CA ILE A 119 0.84 9.28 4.85
C ILE A 119 0.20 8.61 6.07
N ASN A 120 0.57 7.36 6.34
CA ASN A 120 0.06 6.60 7.47
C ASN A 120 1.13 5.66 8.05
N GLY A 121 0.85 5.05 9.20
CA GLY A 121 1.79 4.17 9.89
C GLY A 121 2.27 2.99 9.05
N VAL A 122 1.46 2.46 8.11
CA VAL A 122 1.89 1.40 7.19
C VAL A 122 2.95 1.91 6.22
N THR A 123 2.74 3.08 5.62
CA THR A 123 3.73 3.72 4.75
C THR A 123 5.04 3.95 5.48
N TRP A 124 4.99 4.52 6.69
CA TRP A 124 6.17 4.81 7.49
C TRP A 124 6.91 3.56 7.97
N TRP A 125 6.17 2.52 8.39
CA TRP A 125 6.78 1.24 8.74
C TRP A 125 7.50 0.61 7.54
N ILE A 126 6.88 0.61 6.36
CA ILE A 126 7.51 0.06 5.15
C ILE A 126 8.73 0.89 4.78
N LEU A 127 8.61 2.22 4.74
CA LEU A 127 9.72 3.11 4.41
C LEU A 127 10.91 2.88 5.34
N LYS A 128 10.69 2.87 6.65
CA LYS A 128 11.74 2.67 7.67
C LYS A 128 12.47 1.33 7.56
N HIS A 129 11.73 0.24 7.32
CA HIS A 129 12.28 -1.12 7.42
C HIS A 129 12.64 -1.75 6.09
N ARG A 130 12.04 -1.26 4.99
CA ARG A 130 12.06 -1.90 3.66
C ARG A 130 12.21 -0.90 2.52
N GLY A 131 12.15 0.39 2.80
CA GLY A 131 12.16 1.43 1.78
C GLY A 131 13.41 1.38 0.91
N ILE A 132 13.32 1.97 -0.27
CA ILE A 132 14.45 2.11 -1.19
C ILE A 132 14.70 3.60 -1.38
N ALA A 133 15.88 4.08 -0.97
CA ALA A 133 16.35 5.41 -1.31
C ALA A 133 16.81 5.44 -2.76
N VAL A 134 16.10 6.19 -3.61
CA VAL A 134 16.53 6.51 -4.98
C VAL A 134 17.41 7.76 -4.96
N ILE A 135 16.98 8.76 -4.19
CA ILE A 135 17.74 9.99 -3.91
C ILE A 135 17.63 10.27 -2.42
N GLY A 136 18.78 10.54 -1.78
CA GLY A 136 18.87 10.85 -0.35
C GLY A 136 19.63 9.79 0.45
N PRO A 137 19.78 9.98 1.77
CA PRO A 137 20.32 8.98 2.66
C PRO A 137 19.47 7.70 2.67
N PRO A 138 20.04 6.55 3.03
CA PRO A 138 19.27 5.31 3.15
C PRO A 138 18.20 5.43 4.26
N PRO A 139 17.06 4.71 4.17
CA PRO A 139 15.93 4.90 5.09
C PRO A 139 16.26 4.70 6.58
N GLU A 140 17.27 3.89 6.90
CA GLU A 140 17.72 3.66 8.28
C GLU A 140 18.38 4.89 8.92
N GLN A 141 18.75 5.90 8.11
CA GLN A 141 19.32 7.17 8.57
C GLN A 141 18.27 8.29 8.64
N LEU A 142 17.02 8.02 8.24
CA LEU A 142 15.95 9.00 8.36
C LEU A 142 15.54 9.13 9.82
N ASP A 143 15.29 10.37 10.24
CA ASP A 143 14.63 10.68 11.51
C ASP A 143 13.14 10.34 11.41
N LEU A 144 12.85 9.04 11.33
CA LEU A 144 11.54 8.47 11.13
C LEU A 144 11.26 7.48 12.26
N GLU A 145 10.39 7.88 13.18
CA GLU A 145 9.87 6.98 14.21
C GLU A 145 8.52 6.41 13.77
N VAL A 146 8.30 5.13 14.13
CA VAL A 146 7.04 4.44 13.86
C VAL A 146 6.57 3.90 15.18
N ASP A 147 5.49 4.49 15.68
CA ASP A 147 4.79 3.98 16.85
C ASP A 147 4.03 2.71 16.44
N LEU A 148 4.57 1.57 16.87
CA LEU A 148 4.01 0.27 16.55
C LEU A 148 2.66 0.05 17.23
N ASP A 149 2.47 0.54 18.45
CA ASP A 149 1.21 0.39 19.18
C ASP A 149 0.11 1.20 18.50
N GLN A 150 0.41 2.44 18.09
CA GLN A 150 -0.52 3.24 17.29
C GLN A 150 -0.81 2.60 15.93
N LEU A 151 0.21 2.06 15.25
CA LEU A 151 0.00 1.32 13.98
C LEU A 151 -0.94 0.13 14.16
N ILE A 152 -0.75 -0.68 15.21
CA ILE A 152 -1.63 -1.81 15.49
C ILE A 152 -3.05 -1.34 15.82
N ALA A 153 -3.20 -0.26 16.59
CA ALA A 153 -4.50 0.33 16.89
C ALA A 153 -5.23 0.83 15.62
N ASP A 154 -4.51 1.52 14.73
CA ASP A 154 -5.03 2.03 13.45
C ASP A 154 -5.45 0.89 12.52
N MET A 155 -4.65 -0.18 12.45
CA MET A 155 -5.00 -1.38 11.68
C MET A 155 -6.24 -2.06 12.26
N HIS A 156 -6.38 -2.11 13.59
CA HIS A 156 -7.59 -2.65 14.23
C HIS A 156 -8.81 -1.81 13.89
N HIS A 157 -8.68 -0.49 13.95
CA HIS A 157 -9.73 0.43 13.53
C HIS A 157 -10.10 0.25 12.05
N ASN A 158 -9.11 0.10 11.16
CA ASN A 158 -9.32 -0.14 9.73
C ASN A 158 -10.06 -1.46 9.47
N MET A 159 -9.76 -2.50 10.25
CA MET A 159 -10.49 -3.78 10.22
C MET A 159 -11.97 -3.58 10.59
N GLN A 160 -12.26 -2.85 11.67
CA GLN A 160 -13.63 -2.63 12.16
C GLN A 160 -14.44 -1.63 11.33
N THR A 161 -13.79 -0.81 10.51
CA THR A 161 -14.46 0.22 9.72
C THR A 161 -14.43 -0.12 8.23
N TYR A 162 -13.29 0.05 7.56
CA TYR A 162 -13.15 -0.16 6.13
C TYR A 162 -13.44 -1.61 5.74
N TRP A 163 -12.78 -2.59 6.36
CA TRP A 163 -12.96 -4.00 5.97
C TRP A 163 -14.31 -4.56 6.41
N ALA A 164 -14.82 -4.18 7.58
CA ALA A 164 -16.15 -4.57 8.03
C ALA A 164 -17.26 -4.19 7.03
N ARG A 165 -17.12 -3.08 6.30
CA ARG A 165 -18.09 -2.68 5.25
C ARG A 165 -18.16 -3.66 4.08
N PHE A 166 -17.15 -4.48 3.82
CA PHE A 166 -17.25 -5.57 2.82
C PHE A 166 -18.15 -6.72 3.31
N THR A 167 -18.64 -6.68 4.55
CA THR A 167 -19.66 -7.61 5.07
C THR A 167 -21.06 -7.01 5.17
N THR A 168 -21.20 -5.68 5.16
CA THR A 168 -22.45 -4.97 5.46
C THR A 168 -22.95 -4.03 4.35
N ASP A 169 -22.06 -3.47 3.53
CA ASP A 169 -22.40 -2.53 2.46
C ASP A 169 -22.61 -3.29 1.13
N PRO A 170 -23.83 -3.31 0.54
CA PRO A 170 -24.12 -4.03 -0.70
C PRO A 170 -23.19 -3.63 -1.86
N ARG A 171 -22.74 -2.37 -1.92
CA ARG A 171 -21.86 -1.89 -2.99
C ARG A 171 -20.47 -2.51 -2.89
N ARG A 172 -19.96 -2.70 -1.66
CA ARG A 172 -18.67 -3.37 -1.44
C ARG A 172 -18.79 -4.89 -1.56
N ILE A 173 -19.90 -5.46 -1.12
CA ILE A 173 -20.19 -6.88 -1.32
C ILE A 173 -20.21 -7.22 -2.82
N ALA A 174 -20.75 -6.33 -3.66
CA ALA A 174 -20.76 -6.51 -5.11
C ALA A 174 -19.35 -6.66 -5.72
N TRP A 175 -18.29 -6.12 -5.08
CA TRP A 175 -16.92 -6.28 -5.57
C TRP A 175 -16.45 -7.73 -5.49
N LEU A 176 -16.95 -8.53 -4.54
CA LEU A 176 -16.57 -9.94 -4.34
C LEU A 176 -16.96 -10.83 -5.53
N PHE A 177 -17.78 -10.33 -6.46
CA PHE A 177 -18.13 -11.03 -7.69
C PHE A 177 -17.06 -10.90 -8.80
N SER A 178 -16.07 -10.01 -8.64
CA SER A 178 -14.96 -9.83 -9.58
C SER A 178 -13.67 -10.50 -9.09
N ASP A 179 -12.77 -10.82 -10.01
CA ASP A 179 -11.46 -11.39 -9.65
C ASP A 179 -10.63 -10.37 -8.85
N PHE A 180 -10.60 -9.13 -9.32
CA PHE A 180 -9.92 -8.03 -8.61
C PHE A 180 -10.44 -7.84 -7.19
N GLY A 181 -11.77 -7.82 -6.99
CA GLY A 181 -12.36 -7.67 -5.67
C GLY A 181 -12.05 -8.83 -4.73
N ILE A 182 -11.98 -10.07 -5.25
CA ILE A 182 -11.57 -11.25 -4.46
C ILE A 182 -10.14 -11.11 -3.97
N GLN A 183 -9.16 -10.88 -4.87
CA GLN A 183 -7.77 -10.76 -4.42
C GLN A 183 -7.58 -9.55 -3.48
N TRP A 184 -8.25 -8.43 -3.79
CA TRP A 184 -8.18 -7.21 -2.98
C TRP A 184 -8.68 -7.46 -1.56
N THR A 185 -9.83 -8.11 -1.43
CA THR A 185 -10.48 -8.30 -0.14
C THR A 185 -9.79 -9.40 0.67
N VAL A 186 -9.58 -10.57 0.07
CA VAL A 186 -9.00 -11.74 0.75
C VAL A 186 -7.57 -11.46 1.17
N LEU A 187 -6.71 -10.98 0.26
CA LEU A 187 -5.32 -10.68 0.62
C LEU A 187 -5.20 -9.41 1.46
N GLY A 188 -6.11 -8.45 1.29
CA GLY A 188 -6.16 -7.22 2.10
C GLY A 188 -6.37 -7.51 3.59
N VAL A 189 -7.39 -8.30 3.94
CA VAL A 189 -7.62 -8.67 5.35
C VAL A 189 -6.58 -9.63 5.90
N LEU A 190 -5.97 -10.45 5.05
CA LEU A 190 -4.86 -11.29 5.47
C LEU A 190 -3.59 -10.49 5.80
N ARG A 191 -3.32 -9.38 5.10
CA ARG A 191 -2.24 -8.46 5.48
C ARG A 191 -2.49 -7.89 6.87
N GLN A 192 -3.74 -7.55 7.19
CA GLN A 192 -4.10 -7.07 8.52
C GLN A 192 -3.86 -8.15 9.59
N LEU A 193 -4.34 -9.38 9.36
CA LEU A 193 -4.09 -10.52 10.25
C LEU A 193 -2.60 -10.74 10.50
N TYR A 194 -1.78 -10.70 9.45
CA TYR A 194 -0.33 -10.82 9.56
C TYR A 194 0.24 -9.72 10.47
N THR A 195 -0.15 -8.47 10.26
CA THR A 195 0.38 -7.37 11.07
C THR A 195 -0.01 -7.47 12.53
N PHE A 196 -1.23 -7.90 12.86
CA PHE A 196 -1.61 -8.12 14.28
C PHE A 196 -0.78 -9.19 14.98
N ARG A 197 -0.40 -10.24 14.26
CA ARG A 197 0.28 -11.39 14.86
C ARG A 197 1.79 -11.24 14.90
N GLU A 198 2.34 -10.68 13.85
CA GLU A 198 3.78 -10.62 13.62
C GLU A 198 4.37 -9.23 13.90
N HIS A 199 3.52 -8.23 14.18
CA HIS A 199 3.92 -6.83 14.37
C HIS A 199 4.83 -6.31 13.24
N ALA A 200 4.54 -6.78 12.02
CA ALA A 200 5.30 -6.50 10.82
C ALA A 200 4.39 -6.39 9.61
N ILE A 201 4.86 -5.78 8.53
CA ILE A 201 4.09 -5.64 7.29
C ILE A 201 4.67 -6.53 6.19
N THR A 202 3.78 -7.21 5.49
CA THR A 202 4.12 -8.09 4.36
C THR A 202 3.32 -7.76 3.11
N SER A 203 3.71 -8.37 1.99
CA SER A 203 3.03 -8.24 0.70
C SER A 203 1.68 -8.97 0.67
N LYS A 204 0.86 -8.71 -0.35
CA LYS A 204 -0.44 -9.40 -0.53
C LYS A 204 -0.26 -10.92 -0.63
N ILE A 205 0.68 -11.37 -1.48
CA ILE A 205 0.99 -12.80 -1.65
C ILE A 205 1.64 -13.37 -0.39
N GLY A 206 2.55 -12.63 0.25
CA GLY A 206 3.18 -13.03 1.51
C GLY A 206 2.16 -13.31 2.61
N ALA A 207 1.16 -12.44 2.76
CA ALA A 207 0.06 -12.64 3.68
C ALA A 207 -0.80 -13.87 3.34
N GLY A 208 -1.05 -14.12 2.04
CA GLY A 208 -1.71 -15.33 1.56
C GLY A 208 -0.97 -16.61 1.98
N HIS A 209 0.34 -16.69 1.70
CA HIS A 209 1.18 -17.83 2.09
C HIS A 209 1.28 -18.03 3.60
N TYR A 210 1.36 -16.93 4.35
CA TYR A 210 1.29 -16.98 5.81
C TYR A 210 -0.04 -17.58 6.27
N ALA A 211 -1.16 -17.12 5.73
CA ALA A 211 -2.48 -17.58 6.12
C ALA A 211 -2.71 -19.07 5.84
N LEU A 212 -2.20 -19.61 4.73
CA LEU A 212 -2.26 -21.05 4.42
C LEU A 212 -1.65 -21.94 5.53
N LYS A 213 -0.76 -21.39 6.37
CA LYS A 213 -0.17 -22.10 7.51
C LYS A 213 -0.91 -21.88 8.84
N HIS A 214 -1.72 -20.82 8.95
CA HIS A 214 -2.25 -20.33 10.23
C HIS A 214 -3.77 -20.25 10.31
N VAL A 215 -4.48 -20.45 9.20
CA VAL A 215 -5.95 -20.49 9.17
C VAL A 215 -6.47 -21.88 8.82
N PRO A 216 -7.71 -22.24 9.22
CA PRO A 216 -8.29 -23.55 8.96
C PRO A 216 -8.26 -23.94 7.48
N THR A 217 -7.94 -25.20 7.21
CA THR A 217 -7.78 -25.78 5.85
C THR A 217 -8.99 -25.57 4.95
N ARG A 218 -10.20 -25.47 5.51
CA ARG A 218 -11.43 -25.20 4.75
C ARG A 218 -11.37 -23.91 3.91
N TRP A 219 -10.52 -22.95 4.28
CA TRP A 219 -10.37 -21.68 3.56
C TRP A 219 -9.22 -21.65 2.56
N HIS A 220 -8.37 -22.67 2.55
CA HIS A 220 -7.16 -22.67 1.72
C HIS A 220 -7.46 -22.53 0.24
N ARG A 221 -8.57 -23.10 -0.24
CA ARG A 221 -9.01 -22.93 -1.64
C ARG A 221 -9.26 -21.47 -2.00
N LEU A 222 -9.96 -20.71 -1.14
CA LEU A 222 -10.23 -19.30 -1.36
C LEU A 222 -8.94 -18.46 -1.31
N ILE A 223 -8.05 -18.77 -0.37
CA ILE A 223 -6.78 -18.06 -0.22
C ILE A 223 -5.90 -18.31 -1.44
N GLN A 224 -5.81 -19.56 -1.89
CA GLN A 224 -5.07 -19.91 -3.10
C GLN A 224 -5.68 -19.28 -4.35
N GLU A 225 -7.01 -19.22 -4.45
CA GLU A 225 -7.70 -18.49 -5.53
C GLU A 225 -7.28 -17.00 -5.56
N ALA A 226 -7.23 -16.35 -4.40
CA ALA A 226 -6.82 -14.94 -4.31
C ALA A 226 -5.34 -14.75 -4.69
N ILE A 227 -4.45 -15.67 -4.28
CA ILE A 227 -3.04 -15.68 -4.69
C ILE A 227 -2.93 -15.86 -6.20
N ASN A 228 -3.61 -16.86 -6.76
CA ASN A 228 -3.63 -17.19 -8.19
C ASN A 228 -4.09 -16.01 -9.05
N ILE A 229 -5.11 -15.28 -8.60
CA ILE A 229 -5.58 -14.06 -9.27
C ILE A 229 -4.51 -12.97 -9.23
N ARG A 230 -3.83 -12.77 -8.08
CA ARG A 230 -2.81 -11.74 -7.92
C ARG A 230 -1.53 -12.04 -8.70
N ASP A 231 -1.13 -13.31 -8.76
CA ASP A 231 0.07 -13.76 -9.49
C ASP A 231 -0.18 -13.84 -11.00
N GLY A 232 -1.45 -13.91 -11.41
CA GLY A 232 -1.87 -14.01 -12.80
C GLY A 232 -1.72 -15.43 -13.36
N GLY A 233 -2.28 -15.68 -14.55
CA GLY A 233 -1.98 -16.89 -15.35
C GLY A 233 -2.64 -18.21 -14.90
N HIS A 234 -3.52 -18.20 -13.88
CA HIS A 234 -4.13 -19.42 -13.35
C HIS A 234 -5.63 -19.50 -13.63
N ALA A 235 -6.12 -20.70 -13.94
CA ALA A 235 -7.56 -20.95 -14.02
C ALA A 235 -8.20 -20.87 -12.63
N SER A 236 -9.42 -20.33 -12.56
CA SER A 236 -10.13 -20.22 -11.28
C SER A 236 -10.34 -21.61 -10.66
N LEU A 237 -10.08 -21.69 -9.36
CA LEU A 237 -10.40 -22.85 -8.53
C LEU A 237 -11.89 -22.98 -8.28
N TYR A 238 -12.73 -22.04 -8.74
CA TYR A 238 -14.17 -22.00 -8.49
C TYR A 238 -14.97 -22.17 -9.78
N ARG A 239 -16.03 -22.99 -9.73
CA ARG A 239 -16.98 -23.13 -10.84
C ARG A 239 -18.03 -22.01 -10.91
N SER A 240 -18.20 -21.26 -9.83
CA SER A 240 -19.22 -20.21 -9.72
C SER A 240 -18.66 -19.00 -8.97
N ARG A 241 -18.72 -17.83 -9.62
CA ARG A 241 -18.36 -16.54 -9.01
C ARG A 241 -19.24 -16.22 -7.81
N VAL A 242 -20.51 -16.64 -7.82
CA VAL A 242 -21.44 -16.46 -6.70
C VAL A 242 -20.99 -17.26 -5.49
N MET A 243 -20.66 -18.54 -5.67
CA MET A 243 -20.15 -19.38 -4.58
C MET A 243 -18.84 -18.85 -4.01
N ARG A 244 -17.94 -18.40 -4.88
CA ARG A 244 -16.68 -17.77 -4.49
C ARG A 244 -16.91 -16.50 -3.66
N ALA A 245 -17.83 -15.64 -4.09
CA ALA A 245 -18.19 -14.42 -3.37
C ALA A 245 -18.80 -14.71 -1.99
N ILE A 246 -19.70 -15.70 -1.88
CA ILE A 246 -20.28 -16.13 -0.61
C ILE A 246 -19.20 -16.68 0.33
N GLU A 247 -18.27 -17.47 -0.20
CA GLU A 247 -17.16 -18.00 0.60
C GLU A 247 -16.24 -16.87 1.07
N ALA A 248 -15.90 -15.92 0.21
CA ALA A 248 -15.11 -14.73 0.55
C ALA A 248 -15.77 -13.87 1.63
N TRP A 249 -17.09 -13.69 1.56
CA TRP A 249 -17.84 -12.95 2.56
C TRP A 249 -17.84 -13.66 3.93
N ASN A 250 -18.02 -14.98 3.96
CA ASN A 250 -17.93 -15.76 5.20
C ASN A 250 -16.50 -15.77 5.77
N PHE A 251 -15.49 -15.83 4.89
CA PHE A 251 -14.08 -15.78 5.27
C PHE A 251 -13.73 -14.44 5.91
N LEU A 252 -14.18 -13.34 5.31
CA LEU A 252 -13.98 -11.99 5.84
C LEU A 252 -14.50 -11.85 7.28
N LYS A 253 -15.71 -12.36 7.56
CA LYS A 253 -16.27 -12.38 8.91
C LYS A 253 -15.41 -13.15 9.91
N LEU A 254 -14.86 -14.30 9.49
CA LEU A 254 -13.94 -15.06 10.32
C LEU A 254 -12.68 -14.27 10.62
N ILE A 255 -12.04 -13.66 9.63
CA ILE A 255 -10.80 -12.94 9.82
C ILE A 255 -11.01 -11.73 10.75
N ILE A 256 -12.09 -10.96 10.56
CA ILE A 256 -12.46 -9.87 11.48
C ILE A 256 -12.61 -10.40 12.91
N SER A 257 -13.36 -11.48 13.11
CA SER A 257 -13.53 -12.10 14.44
C SER A 257 -12.22 -12.61 15.03
N THR A 258 -11.32 -13.13 14.19
CA THR A 258 -10.01 -13.65 14.61
C THR A 258 -9.13 -12.50 15.08
N CYS A 259 -9.04 -11.40 14.32
CA CYS A 259 -8.29 -10.21 14.72
C CYS A 259 -8.82 -9.62 16.03
N ASN A 260 -10.15 -9.57 16.23
CA ASN A 260 -10.73 -9.08 17.49
C ASN A 260 -10.35 -9.95 18.68
N THR A 261 -10.31 -11.28 18.48
CA THR A 261 -9.92 -12.23 19.52
C THR A 261 -8.43 -12.12 19.84
N ASP A 262 -7.58 -11.96 18.83
CA ASP A 262 -6.14 -11.81 19.00
C ASP A 262 -5.80 -10.48 19.70
N ALA A 263 -6.48 -9.38 19.35
CA ALA A 263 -6.34 -8.09 20.02
C ALA A 263 -6.74 -8.15 21.50
N ALA A 264 -7.86 -8.80 21.83
CA ALA A 264 -8.30 -8.96 23.21
C ALA A 264 -7.30 -9.77 24.07
N LYS A 265 -6.67 -10.81 23.50
CA LYS A 265 -5.64 -11.59 24.20
C LYS A 265 -4.38 -10.79 24.47
N GLN A 266 -3.96 -9.95 23.52
CA GLN A 266 -2.79 -9.09 23.69
C GLN A 266 -3.00 -8.07 24.81
N GLN A 267 -4.20 -7.48 24.92
CA GLN A 267 -4.55 -6.58 26.02
C GLN A 267 -4.48 -7.29 27.38
N MET A 268 -5.04 -8.49 27.49
CA MET A 268 -5.00 -9.27 28.74
C MET A 268 -3.60 -9.73 29.16
N GLN A 269 -2.62 -9.75 28.25
CA GLN A 269 -1.23 -10.11 28.54
C GLN A 269 -0.37 -8.90 28.93
N ALA A 270 -0.84 -7.69 28.65
CA ALA A 270 -0.16 -6.44 28.99
C ALA A 270 -0.56 -5.88 30.37
N GLU A 271 -1.67 -6.38 30.93
CA GLU A 271 -2.17 -6.10 32.28
C GLU A 271 -1.63 -7.08 33.33
#